data_AF-A0A4R4QML0-F1
#
_entry.id   AF-A0A4R4QML0-F1
#
_cell.length_a   1.000
_cell.length_b   1.000
_cell.length_c   1.000
_cell.angle_alpha   90.00
_cell.angle_beta   90.00
_cell.angle_gamma   90.00
#
_symmetry.space_group_name_H-M   'P 1'
#
loop_
_entity.id
_entity.type
_entity.pdbx_description
1 polymer ?
#
loop_
_entity_poly.entity_id
_entity_poly.type
_entity_poly.pdbx_seq_one_letter_code
_entity_poly.pdbx_strand_id
1 'polypeptide(L)'
;MTIPKPSYGEQAIALVGVSAVAREVSRLPIQQRQILKASDEAVLIWDLIVSCSAALTDDTDPRPWGDRLDEILSRFFAGEIGEEQIEAAAKHFETFTKDQVPEWTKAAKRDGARLYLERLLGAAAYNRLKVALRQDCAILVVALRRAARNLMPYAVAMDDLFSALPAVQARSLPALTGAPNALLTLAIHLDQALEKLVEFSSGAVLLNSRESESTPLELADLAMLADKFREVVSGRSRAAVKELSAALGRKIQGARDALEHSADPVAQAANSLIELIDRLLRAAFTDDEVMEWLQANYPSAKGLTYIDQKGHSPKIRPTKKAQVLCFVHAGLPVAEPSPLHEMAATAIVTVRAQLQKLKHADLGTEEEAVEVARHLNAVEGFLQLAVGVTWALAPDERVNELRTRLEPTRVPSDRS
;
A
#
# COMPACT_ATOMS: atom_id res chain seq x y z
N MET A 1 8.44 25.81 19.45
CA MET A 1 7.72 27.06 19.10
C MET A 1 6.31 26.95 19.65
N THR A 2 5.88 27.87 20.52
CA THR A 2 4.52 27.87 21.08
C THR A 2 3.51 28.08 19.95
N ILE A 3 2.60 27.13 19.75
CA ILE A 3 1.36 27.37 19.00
C ILE A 3 0.80 28.69 19.54
N PRO A 4 0.60 29.72 18.70
CA PRO A 4 0.14 31.01 19.19
C PRO A 4 -1.19 30.77 19.90
N LYS A 5 -1.23 31.00 21.22
CA LYS A 5 -2.49 31.03 21.96
C LYS A 5 -3.31 32.17 21.36
N PRO A 6 -4.46 31.91 20.72
CA PRO A 6 -5.29 32.98 20.25
C PRO A 6 -5.78 33.77 21.47
N SER A 7 -5.58 35.08 21.41
CA SER A 7 -6.12 36.01 22.40
C SER A 7 -7.64 35.87 22.40
N TYR A 8 -8.23 35.58 23.56
CA TYR A 8 -9.67 35.37 23.74
C TYR A 8 -10.45 36.66 23.44
N GLY A 9 -10.83 36.83 22.17
CA GLY A 9 -11.81 37.81 21.71
C GLY A 9 -12.30 37.40 20.34
N GLU A 10 -13.61 37.14 20.20
CA GLU A 10 -14.47 37.06 18.99
C GLU A 10 -13.86 36.75 17.59
N GLN A 11 -12.72 36.06 17.49
CA GLN A 11 -12.11 35.77 16.20
C GLN A 11 -12.66 34.45 15.65
N ALA A 12 -13.36 34.56 14.52
CA ALA A 12 -13.73 33.42 13.69
C ALA A 12 -12.44 32.66 13.31
N ILE A 13 -12.48 31.31 13.35
CA ILE A 13 -11.39 30.48 12.82
C ILE A 13 -11.19 30.88 11.35
N ALA A 14 -9.98 31.30 11.00
CA ALA A 14 -9.60 31.54 9.61
C ALA A 14 -9.52 30.17 8.91
N LEU A 15 -10.60 29.80 8.22
CA LEU A 15 -10.68 28.56 7.48
C LEU A 15 -9.96 28.69 6.14
N VAL A 16 -9.26 27.64 5.78
CA VAL A 16 -8.34 27.61 4.63
C VAL A 16 -8.82 26.62 3.57
N GLY A 17 -9.53 25.58 3.99
CA GLY A 17 -9.96 24.47 3.15
C GLY A 17 -11.41 24.54 2.70
N VAL A 18 -11.87 23.40 2.17
CA VAL A 18 -13.19 23.26 1.51
C VAL A 18 -14.27 22.68 2.42
N SER A 19 -13.96 22.31 3.67
CA SER A 19 -14.91 21.64 4.55
C SER A 19 -16.14 22.50 4.86
N ALA A 20 -17.32 21.94 4.60
CA ALA A 20 -18.58 22.54 4.99
C ALA A 20 -18.78 22.47 6.51
N VAL A 21 -18.37 21.36 7.16
CA VAL A 21 -18.49 21.22 8.62
C VAL A 21 -17.64 22.25 9.32
N ALA A 22 -16.38 22.43 8.90
CA ALA A 22 -15.48 23.39 9.51
C ALA A 22 -16.06 24.81 9.42
N ARG A 23 -16.66 25.18 8.28
CA ARG A 23 -17.36 26.45 8.08
C ARG A 23 -18.59 26.64 8.97
N GLU A 24 -19.39 25.61 9.16
CA GLU A 24 -20.57 25.72 10.04
C GLU A 24 -20.19 25.70 11.52
N VAL A 25 -19.21 24.89 11.91
CA VAL A 25 -18.74 24.81 13.30
C VAL A 25 -18.05 26.09 13.72
N SER A 26 -17.23 26.72 12.86
CA SER A 26 -16.54 27.98 13.19
C SER A 26 -17.50 29.15 13.43
N ARG A 27 -18.73 29.07 12.90
CA ARG A 27 -19.81 30.04 13.11
C ARG A 27 -20.57 29.83 14.43
N LEU A 28 -20.37 28.70 15.11
CA LEU A 28 -21.05 28.42 16.37
C LEU A 28 -20.44 29.24 17.52
N PRO A 29 -21.28 29.72 18.47
CA PRO A 29 -20.82 30.30 19.72
C PRO A 29 -19.81 29.40 20.43
N ILE A 30 -18.80 29.99 21.06
CA ILE A 30 -17.71 29.28 21.75
C ILE A 30 -18.24 28.25 22.74
N GLN A 31 -19.29 28.59 23.51
CA GLN A 31 -19.90 27.68 24.48
C GLN A 31 -20.48 26.43 23.82
N GLN A 32 -21.11 26.57 22.65
CA GLN A 32 -21.64 25.43 21.90
C GLN A 32 -20.50 24.57 21.34
N ARG A 33 -19.44 25.19 20.82
CA ARG A 33 -18.24 24.46 20.36
C ARG A 33 -17.57 23.66 21.48
N GLN A 34 -17.43 24.24 22.67
CA GLN A 34 -16.89 23.56 23.84
C GLN A 34 -17.74 22.36 24.27
N ILE A 35 -19.07 22.50 24.26
CA ILE A 35 -20.00 21.39 24.57
C ILE A 35 -19.89 20.28 23.52
N LEU A 36 -19.75 20.64 22.24
CA LEU A 36 -19.50 19.69 21.16
C LEU A 36 -18.08 19.10 21.18
N LYS A 37 -17.19 19.59 22.06
CA LYS A 37 -15.75 19.29 22.06
C LYS A 37 -15.07 19.58 20.71
N ALA A 38 -15.59 20.54 19.95
CA ALA A 38 -15.02 20.96 18.69
C ALA A 38 -14.01 22.08 18.94
N SER A 39 -12.78 21.70 19.32
CA SER A 39 -11.68 22.66 19.46
C SER A 39 -11.29 23.24 18.10
N ASP A 40 -10.59 24.37 18.09
CA ASP A 40 -10.15 25.01 16.86
C ASP A 40 -9.21 24.07 16.07
N GLU A 41 -8.37 23.29 16.77
CA GLU A 41 -7.48 22.29 16.18
C GLU A 41 -8.26 21.15 15.53
N ALA A 42 -9.30 20.63 16.20
CA ALA A 42 -10.14 19.56 15.64
C ALA A 42 -10.87 20.02 14.37
N VAL A 43 -11.31 21.29 14.34
CA VAL A 43 -11.93 21.91 13.15
C VAL A 43 -10.93 22.04 12.01
N LEU A 44 -9.70 22.49 12.28
CA LEU A 44 -8.65 22.61 11.27
C LEU A 44 -8.21 21.25 10.72
N ILE A 45 -8.05 20.24 11.58
CA ILE A 45 -7.73 18.87 11.17
C ILE A 45 -8.80 18.30 10.26
N TRP A 46 -10.08 18.48 10.61
CA TRP A 46 -11.17 18.03 9.76
C TRP A 46 -11.16 18.74 8.40
N ASP A 47 -10.94 20.07 8.39
CA ASP A 47 -10.83 20.85 7.15
C ASP A 47 -9.66 20.39 6.27
N LEU A 48 -8.51 20.08 6.88
CA LEU A 48 -7.35 19.52 6.20
C LEU A 48 -7.67 18.16 5.56
N ILE A 49 -8.27 17.23 6.32
CA ILE A 49 -8.59 15.88 5.82
C ILE A 49 -9.56 15.94 4.63
N VAL A 50 -10.62 16.75 4.74
CA VAL A 50 -11.60 16.93 3.67
C VAL A 50 -10.95 17.60 2.45
N SER A 51 -10.08 18.57 2.66
CA SER A 51 -9.38 19.27 1.57
C SER A 51 -8.40 18.35 0.84
N CYS A 52 -7.58 17.58 1.56
CA CYS A 52 -6.71 16.56 0.97
C CYS A 52 -7.53 15.52 0.19
N SER A 53 -8.65 15.07 0.76
CA SER A 53 -9.55 14.11 0.10
C SER A 53 -10.18 14.68 -1.18
N ALA A 54 -10.54 15.96 -1.18
CA ALA A 54 -11.05 16.63 -2.37
C ALA A 54 -9.99 16.75 -3.47
N ALA A 55 -8.76 17.16 -3.14
CA ALA A 55 -7.70 17.31 -4.13
C ALA A 55 -7.21 15.96 -4.71
N LEU A 56 -7.22 14.90 -3.90
CA LEU A 56 -6.90 13.54 -4.35
C LEU A 56 -8.00 12.93 -5.24
N THR A 57 -9.22 13.44 -5.13
CA THR A 57 -10.36 12.97 -5.95
C THR A 57 -10.68 13.86 -7.15
N ASP A 58 -10.06 15.05 -7.24
CA ASP A 58 -10.27 15.98 -8.33
C ASP A 58 -9.59 15.51 -9.64
N ASP A 59 -10.39 14.98 -10.56
CA ASP A 59 -9.92 14.55 -11.88
C ASP A 59 -9.78 15.72 -12.88
N THR A 60 -10.21 16.93 -12.52
CA THR A 60 -10.10 18.12 -13.37
C THR A 60 -8.77 18.83 -13.22
N ASP A 61 -8.07 18.61 -12.11
CA ASP A 61 -6.69 19.06 -11.90
C ASP A 61 -5.71 18.06 -12.55
N PRO A 62 -4.90 18.45 -13.55
CA PRO A 62 -3.96 17.56 -14.20
C PRO A 62 -2.63 17.41 -13.46
N ARG A 63 -2.37 18.20 -12.41
CA ARG A 63 -1.07 18.20 -11.70
C ARG A 63 -0.81 16.87 -10.99
N PRO A 64 0.45 16.46 -10.74
CA PRO A 64 0.76 15.34 -9.85
C PRO A 64 0.09 15.48 -8.48
N TRP A 65 -0.29 14.37 -7.85
CA TRP A 65 -0.96 14.39 -6.55
C TRP A 65 -0.09 15.02 -5.45
N GLY A 66 1.24 14.85 -5.52
CA GLY A 66 2.19 15.46 -4.59
C GLY A 66 2.06 16.98 -4.58
N ASP A 67 2.18 17.61 -5.74
CA ASP A 67 2.05 19.07 -5.91
C ASP A 67 0.71 19.61 -5.37
N ARG A 68 -0.39 18.85 -5.56
CA ARG A 68 -1.71 19.23 -5.04
C ARG A 68 -1.78 19.17 -3.51
N LEU A 69 -1.21 18.12 -2.91
CA LEU A 69 -1.15 17.99 -1.46
C LEU A 69 -0.22 19.04 -0.86
N ASP A 70 0.93 19.31 -1.46
CA ASP A 70 1.88 20.33 -1.01
C ASP A 70 1.24 21.72 -1.02
N GLU A 71 0.44 22.04 -2.05
CA GLU A 71 -0.34 23.28 -2.06
C GLU A 71 -1.34 23.35 -0.90
N ILE A 72 -2.03 22.27 -0.57
CA ILE A 72 -2.95 22.27 0.58
C ILE A 72 -2.16 22.42 1.88
N LEU A 73 -1.13 21.60 2.07
CA LEU A 73 -0.34 21.57 3.29
C LEU A 73 0.33 22.93 3.53
N SER A 74 0.91 23.56 2.51
CA SER A 74 1.51 24.90 2.62
C SER A 74 0.51 26.00 2.99
N ARG A 75 -0.78 25.85 2.66
CA ARG A 75 -1.83 26.77 3.10
C ARG A 75 -2.21 26.57 4.57
N PHE A 76 -2.19 25.33 5.05
CA PHE A 76 -2.52 25.00 6.45
C PHE A 76 -1.34 25.22 7.41
N PHE A 77 -0.12 25.01 6.93
CA PHE A 77 1.12 25.19 7.65
C PHE A 77 1.89 26.33 6.99
N ALA A 78 1.73 27.55 7.50
CA ALA A 78 2.41 28.72 6.95
C ALA A 78 3.94 28.59 7.12
N GLY A 79 4.66 28.18 6.08
CA GLY A 79 6.12 28.04 6.04
C GLY A 79 6.60 26.68 5.54
N GLU A 80 7.92 26.46 5.52
CA GLU A 80 8.48 25.11 5.36
C GLU A 80 7.99 24.23 6.51
N ILE A 81 7.29 23.16 6.17
CA ILE A 81 6.75 22.22 7.15
C ILE A 81 7.90 21.42 7.73
N GLY A 82 8.31 21.77 8.94
CA GLY A 82 9.34 21.00 9.65
C GLY A 82 8.78 19.65 10.14
N GLU A 83 9.62 18.62 10.20
CA GLU A 83 9.25 17.29 10.70
C GLU A 83 8.56 17.35 12.08
N GLU A 84 9.02 18.24 12.97
CA GLU A 84 8.42 18.44 14.31
C GLU A 84 6.94 18.87 14.27
N GLN A 85 6.54 19.65 13.27
CA GLN A 85 5.16 20.13 13.13
C GLN A 85 4.25 19.03 12.62
N ILE A 86 4.74 18.20 11.70
CA ILE A 86 4.05 16.99 11.21
C ILE A 86 3.90 16.00 12.36
N GLU A 87 4.96 15.75 13.14
CA GLU A 87 4.91 14.83 14.27
C GLU A 87 3.94 15.31 15.35
N ALA A 88 3.93 16.62 15.66
CA ALA A 88 2.97 17.21 16.60
C ALA A 88 1.52 17.07 16.10
N ALA A 89 1.28 17.34 14.81
CA ALA A 89 -0.05 17.17 14.20
C ALA A 89 -0.48 15.69 14.19
N ALA A 90 0.42 14.77 13.86
CA ALA A 90 0.17 13.33 13.87
C ALA A 90 -0.16 12.82 15.28
N LYS A 91 0.60 13.24 16.29
CA LYS A 91 0.34 12.90 17.70
C LYS A 91 -0.99 13.46 18.19
N HIS A 92 -1.34 14.67 17.76
CA HIS A 92 -2.64 15.25 18.08
C HIS A 92 -3.78 14.49 17.39
N PHE A 93 -3.60 14.11 16.13
CA PHE A 93 -4.56 13.27 15.39
C PHE A 93 -4.74 11.90 16.05
N GLU A 94 -3.65 11.28 16.51
CA GLU A 94 -3.68 10.02 17.25
C GLU A 94 -4.46 10.15 18.57
N THR A 95 -4.22 11.24 19.32
CA THR A 95 -4.94 11.52 20.57
C THR A 95 -6.43 11.75 20.30
N PHE A 96 -6.76 12.54 19.28
CA PHE A 96 -8.13 12.82 18.86
C PHE A 96 -8.88 11.54 18.46
N THR A 97 -8.25 10.68 17.66
CA THR A 97 -8.84 9.42 17.19
C THR A 97 -9.02 8.40 18.31
N LYS A 98 -8.07 8.31 19.26
CA LYS A 98 -8.17 7.39 20.41
C LYS A 98 -9.18 7.83 21.45
N ASP A 99 -9.22 9.11 21.79
CA ASP A 99 -9.99 9.59 22.94
C ASP A 99 -11.34 10.20 22.55
N GLN A 100 -11.36 11.08 21.55
CA GLN A 100 -12.54 11.89 21.25
C GLN A 100 -13.54 11.19 20.32
N VAL A 101 -13.07 10.48 19.29
CA VAL A 101 -13.94 9.79 18.32
C VAL A 101 -14.83 8.71 18.98
N PRO A 102 -14.33 7.85 19.89
CA PRO A 102 -15.18 6.87 20.57
C PRO A 102 -16.24 7.52 21.46
N GLU A 103 -15.90 8.61 22.15
CA GLU A 103 -16.86 9.36 22.96
C GLU A 103 -17.95 10.00 22.11
N TRP A 104 -17.58 10.62 21.00
CA TRP A 104 -18.54 11.18 20.03
C TRP A 104 -19.44 10.09 19.46
N THR A 105 -18.87 8.95 19.10
CA THR A 105 -19.63 7.80 18.59
C THR A 105 -20.62 7.29 19.63
N LYS A 106 -20.20 7.17 20.90
CA LYS A 106 -21.10 6.80 22.00
C LYS A 106 -22.19 7.84 22.22
N ALA A 107 -21.86 9.12 22.20
CA ALA A 107 -22.81 10.21 22.40
C ALA A 107 -23.84 10.28 21.26
N ALA A 108 -23.41 10.13 20.01
CA ALA A 108 -24.28 10.12 18.84
C ALA A 108 -25.25 8.92 18.81
N LYS A 109 -24.85 7.79 19.39
CA LYS A 109 -25.68 6.58 19.51
C LYS A 109 -26.68 6.60 20.67
N ARG A 110 -26.64 7.61 21.57
CA ARG A 110 -27.60 7.69 22.69
C ARG A 110 -28.99 8.07 22.19
N ASP A 111 -30.01 7.43 22.76
CA ASP A 111 -31.40 7.80 22.53
C ASP A 111 -31.62 9.27 22.90
N GLY A 112 -32.21 10.03 21.98
CA GLY A 112 -32.43 11.46 22.14
C GLY A 112 -31.24 12.37 21.81
N ALA A 113 -30.10 11.85 21.34
CA ALA A 113 -28.96 12.66 20.91
C ALA A 113 -29.34 13.72 19.86
N ARG A 114 -30.22 13.35 18.92
CA ARG A 114 -30.78 14.28 17.94
C ARG A 114 -31.53 15.44 18.59
N LEU A 115 -32.47 15.14 19.49
CA LEU A 115 -33.27 16.15 20.19
C LEU A 115 -32.40 17.05 21.07
N TYR A 116 -31.37 16.47 21.69
CA TYR A 116 -30.38 17.22 22.45
C TYR A 116 -29.60 18.21 21.56
N LEU A 117 -29.07 17.75 20.43
CA LEU A 117 -28.32 18.60 19.49
C LEU A 117 -29.22 19.68 18.85
N GLU A 118 -30.45 19.33 18.47
CA GLU A 118 -31.44 20.29 17.95
C GLU A 118 -31.78 21.38 19.00
N ARG A 119 -31.86 21.03 20.30
CA ARG A 119 -32.06 21.98 21.39
C ARG A 119 -30.82 22.82 21.69
N LEU A 120 -29.63 22.21 21.65
CA LEU A 120 -28.36 22.87 21.96
C LEU A 120 -28.00 23.91 20.89
N LEU A 121 -28.12 23.54 19.62
CA LEU A 121 -27.70 24.37 18.48
C LEU A 121 -28.84 25.22 17.93
N GLY A 122 -30.09 24.83 18.19
CA GLY A 122 -31.26 25.32 17.49
C GLY A 122 -31.48 24.58 16.16
N ALA A 123 -32.74 24.42 15.77
CA ALA A 123 -33.13 23.63 14.60
C ALA A 123 -32.45 24.08 13.29
N ALA A 124 -32.27 25.40 13.10
CA ALA A 124 -31.65 25.94 11.89
C ALA A 124 -30.15 25.59 11.81
N ALA A 125 -29.39 25.81 12.89
CA ALA A 125 -27.96 25.50 12.91
C ALA A 125 -27.70 24.00 12.86
N TYR A 126 -28.51 23.20 13.56
CA TYR A 126 -28.47 21.74 13.47
C TYR A 126 -28.67 21.25 12.02
N ASN A 127 -29.70 21.76 11.32
CA ASN A 127 -29.96 21.36 9.94
C ASN A 127 -28.82 21.77 8.99
N ARG A 128 -28.23 22.96 9.16
CA ARG A 128 -27.05 23.36 8.36
C ARG A 128 -25.85 22.46 8.64
N LEU A 129 -25.56 22.17 9.90
CA LEU A 129 -24.45 21.29 10.28
C LEU A 129 -24.68 19.86 9.76
N LYS A 130 -25.92 19.37 9.77
CA LYS A 130 -26.28 18.07 9.18
C LYS A 130 -26.04 18.05 7.67
N VAL A 131 -26.43 19.09 6.95
CA VAL A 131 -26.18 19.20 5.50
C VAL A 131 -24.68 19.29 5.23
N ALA A 132 -23.95 20.11 6.00
CA ALA A 132 -22.51 20.24 5.91
C ALA A 132 -21.77 18.91 6.15
N LEU A 133 -22.18 18.14 7.16
CA LEU A 133 -21.64 16.81 7.43
C LEU A 133 -21.85 15.87 6.25
N ARG A 134 -23.03 15.91 5.63
CA ARG A 134 -23.32 15.08 4.45
C ARG A 134 -22.47 15.44 3.23
N GLN A 135 -22.13 16.72 3.07
CA GLN A 135 -21.25 17.18 1.99
C GLN A 135 -19.82 16.69 2.21
N ASP A 136 -19.27 16.89 3.41
CA ASP A 136 -17.92 16.43 3.74
C ASP A 136 -17.81 14.90 3.68
N CYS A 137 -18.81 14.17 4.23
CA CYS A 137 -18.86 12.71 4.14
C CYS A 137 -18.87 12.22 2.69
N ALA A 138 -19.54 12.91 1.76
CA ALA A 138 -19.52 12.51 0.36
C ALA A 138 -18.11 12.60 -0.24
N ILE A 139 -17.36 13.66 0.05
CA ILE A 139 -15.96 13.82 -0.38
C ILE A 139 -15.11 12.68 0.19
N LEU A 140 -15.23 12.43 1.50
CA LEU A 140 -14.45 11.39 2.19
C LEU A 140 -14.75 10.00 1.66
N VAL A 141 -16.02 9.68 1.40
CA VAL A 141 -16.44 8.37 0.89
C VAL A 141 -15.86 8.13 -0.51
N VAL A 142 -15.93 9.11 -1.42
CA VAL A 142 -15.31 8.99 -2.74
C VAL A 142 -13.80 8.78 -2.62
N ALA A 143 -13.13 9.55 -1.76
CA ALA A 143 -11.68 9.42 -1.55
C ALA A 143 -11.30 8.05 -0.99
N LEU A 144 -12.01 7.57 0.04
CA LEU A 144 -11.78 6.27 0.64
C LEU A 144 -12.06 5.13 -0.33
N ARG A 145 -13.11 5.26 -1.16
CA ARG A 145 -13.45 4.25 -2.18
C ARG A 145 -12.38 4.17 -3.27
N ARG A 146 -11.92 5.33 -3.76
CA ARG A 146 -10.81 5.43 -4.71
C ARG A 146 -9.53 4.82 -4.12
N ALA A 147 -9.21 5.13 -2.86
CA ALA A 147 -8.07 4.56 -2.16
C ALA A 147 -8.20 3.03 -2.04
N ALA A 148 -9.34 2.51 -1.57
CA ALA A 148 -9.59 1.08 -1.43
C ALA A 148 -9.42 0.34 -2.76
N ARG A 149 -9.93 0.91 -3.86
CA ARG A 149 -9.82 0.33 -5.21
C ARG A 149 -8.41 0.40 -5.78
N ASN A 150 -7.69 1.47 -5.51
CA ASN A 150 -6.27 1.59 -5.88
C ASN A 150 -5.39 0.59 -5.12
N LEU A 151 -5.83 0.13 -3.94
CA LEU A 151 -5.16 -0.92 -3.16
C LEU A 151 -5.47 -2.34 -3.67
N MET A 152 -6.55 -2.58 -4.41
CA MET A 152 -6.95 -3.93 -4.86
C MET A 152 -5.90 -4.65 -5.72
N PRO A 153 -5.21 -4.00 -6.68
CA PRO A 153 -4.09 -4.64 -7.38
C PRO A 153 -2.98 -5.12 -6.42
N TYR A 154 -2.70 -4.37 -5.36
CA TYR A 154 -1.71 -4.76 -4.36
C TYR A 154 -2.22 -5.92 -3.50
N ALA A 155 -3.51 -5.91 -3.16
CA ALA A 155 -4.16 -7.02 -2.47
C ALA A 155 -4.03 -8.33 -3.25
N VAL A 156 -4.31 -8.30 -4.56
CA VAL A 156 -4.16 -9.45 -5.46
C VAL A 156 -2.70 -9.90 -5.57
N ALA A 157 -1.77 -8.96 -5.75
CA ALA A 157 -0.33 -9.25 -5.77
C ALA A 157 0.13 -9.97 -4.49
N MET A 158 -0.34 -9.54 -3.32
CA MET A 158 -0.03 -10.16 -2.04
C MET A 158 -0.73 -11.50 -1.87
N ASP A 159 -2.00 -11.64 -2.25
CA ASP A 159 -2.74 -12.90 -2.21
C ASP A 159 -2.04 -13.97 -3.08
N ASP A 160 -1.65 -13.61 -4.31
CA ASP A 160 -0.94 -14.51 -5.22
C ASP A 160 0.45 -14.89 -4.66
N LEU A 161 1.20 -13.94 -4.10
CA LEU A 161 2.49 -14.21 -3.45
C LEU A 161 2.34 -15.15 -2.25
N PHE A 162 1.41 -14.85 -1.33
CA PHE A 162 1.24 -15.61 -0.10
C PHE A 162 0.53 -16.94 -0.28
N SER A 163 -0.14 -17.16 -1.42
CA SER A 163 -0.67 -18.47 -1.81
C SER A 163 0.42 -19.56 -1.91
N ALA A 164 1.69 -19.17 -2.06
CA ALA A 164 2.83 -20.08 -2.11
C ALA A 164 3.39 -20.43 -0.72
N LEU A 165 2.87 -19.84 0.37
CA LEU A 165 3.38 -20.12 1.71
C LEU A 165 3.00 -21.53 2.19
N PRO A 166 3.92 -22.25 2.85
CA PRO A 166 3.57 -23.48 3.57
C PRO A 166 2.50 -23.25 4.65
N ALA A 167 1.58 -24.21 4.81
CA ALA A 167 0.45 -24.11 5.74
C ALA A 167 0.85 -23.79 7.19
N VAL A 168 2.02 -24.23 7.64
CA VAL A 168 2.54 -23.94 9.00
C VAL A 168 2.86 -22.45 9.17
N GLN A 169 3.36 -21.80 8.12
CA GLN A 169 3.74 -20.38 8.15
C GLN A 169 2.54 -19.49 7.88
N ALA A 170 1.60 -19.91 7.03
CA ALA A 170 0.30 -19.27 6.86
C ALA A 170 -0.45 -19.10 8.20
N ARG A 171 -0.36 -20.08 9.12
CA ARG A 171 -1.01 -19.98 10.45
C ARG A 171 -0.51 -18.84 11.32
N SER A 172 0.66 -18.26 11.05
CA SER A 172 1.20 -17.14 11.83
C SER A 172 0.43 -15.84 11.60
N LEU A 173 -0.25 -15.69 10.45
CA LEU A 173 -1.07 -14.53 10.11
C LEU A 173 -2.38 -14.98 9.43
N PRO A 174 -3.34 -15.55 10.19
CA PRO A 174 -4.56 -16.15 9.63
C PRO A 174 -5.39 -15.18 8.78
N ALA A 175 -5.34 -13.89 9.11
CA ALA A 175 -6.04 -12.83 8.39
C ALA A 175 -5.54 -12.61 6.95
N LEU A 176 -4.30 -13.01 6.64
CA LEU A 176 -3.64 -12.74 5.36
C LEU A 176 -3.50 -13.99 4.47
N THR A 177 -3.72 -15.19 5.00
CA THR A 177 -3.35 -16.44 4.30
C THR A 177 -4.38 -17.56 4.46
N GLY A 178 -5.51 -17.31 5.13
CA GLY A 178 -6.50 -18.35 5.46
C GLY A 178 -7.45 -18.75 4.33
N ALA A 179 -7.59 -17.91 3.29
CA ALA A 179 -8.48 -18.13 2.15
C ALA A 179 -7.85 -17.58 0.86
N PRO A 180 -8.15 -18.17 -0.32
CA PRO A 180 -7.77 -17.56 -1.59
C PRO A 180 -8.40 -16.17 -1.71
N ASN A 181 -7.63 -15.20 -2.21
CA ASN A 181 -8.08 -13.81 -2.38
C ASN A 181 -8.55 -13.13 -1.08
N ALA A 182 -7.95 -13.46 0.07
CA ALA A 182 -8.37 -12.95 1.38
C ALA A 182 -8.21 -11.43 1.47
N LEU A 183 -7.10 -10.89 0.98
CA LEU A 183 -6.85 -9.44 0.97
C LEU A 183 -7.78 -8.72 -0.01
N LEU A 184 -8.02 -9.29 -1.20
CA LEU A 184 -8.98 -8.71 -2.14
C LEU A 184 -10.40 -8.71 -1.54
N THR A 185 -10.78 -9.79 -0.86
CA THR A 185 -12.07 -9.90 -0.17
C THR A 185 -12.21 -8.83 0.92
N LEU A 186 -11.15 -8.58 1.69
CA LEU A 186 -11.13 -7.49 2.68
C LEU A 186 -11.32 -6.12 2.03
N ALA A 187 -10.65 -5.87 0.89
CA ALA A 187 -10.80 -4.62 0.15
C ALA A 187 -12.22 -4.42 -0.40
N ILE A 188 -12.87 -5.50 -0.87
CA ILE A 188 -14.27 -5.46 -1.31
C ILE A 188 -15.21 -5.19 -0.12
N HIS A 189 -15.01 -5.84 1.02
CA HIS A 189 -15.80 -5.55 2.22
C HIS A 189 -15.63 -4.10 2.69
N LEU A 190 -14.44 -3.52 2.56
CA LEU A 190 -14.22 -2.10 2.83
C LEU A 190 -15.04 -1.23 1.86
N ASP A 191 -15.00 -1.51 0.56
CA ASP A 191 -15.80 -0.80 -0.46
C ASP A 191 -17.32 -0.91 -0.18
N GLN A 192 -17.80 -2.08 0.22
CA GLN A 192 -19.20 -2.32 0.59
C GLN A 192 -19.58 -1.62 1.90
N ALA A 193 -18.70 -1.57 2.89
CA ALA A 193 -18.94 -0.86 4.14
C ALA A 193 -19.08 0.65 3.89
N LEU A 194 -18.36 1.20 2.91
CA LEU A 194 -18.47 2.60 2.49
C LEU A 194 -19.82 2.91 1.83
N GLU A 195 -20.52 1.93 1.26
CA GLU A 195 -21.84 2.12 0.64
C GLU A 195 -22.88 2.68 1.65
N LYS A 196 -22.84 2.21 2.89
CA LYS A 196 -23.71 2.73 3.96
C LYS A 196 -23.47 4.22 4.25
N LEU A 197 -22.25 4.69 3.99
CA LEU A 197 -21.89 6.10 4.11
C LEU A 197 -22.29 6.89 2.86
N VAL A 198 -22.29 6.27 1.67
CA VAL A 198 -22.85 6.85 0.43
C VAL A 198 -24.32 7.20 0.63
N GLU A 199 -25.14 6.26 1.12
CA GLU A 199 -26.57 6.46 1.38
C GLU A 199 -26.85 7.64 2.33
N PHE A 200 -25.94 7.88 3.28
CA PHE A 200 -26.04 8.99 4.22
C PHE A 200 -25.64 10.34 3.60
N SER A 201 -24.74 10.32 2.63
CA SER A 201 -24.06 11.49 2.05
C SER A 201 -24.94 12.29 1.06
N SER A 202 -24.54 13.51 0.73
CA SER A 202 -25.32 14.33 -0.21
C SER A 202 -25.04 13.94 -1.67
N GLY A 203 -26.09 13.69 -2.46
CA GLY A 203 -25.96 13.30 -3.88
C GLY A 203 -25.24 14.30 -4.78
N ALA A 204 -25.14 15.59 -4.39
CA ALA A 204 -24.50 16.63 -5.21
C ALA A 204 -22.98 16.46 -5.37
N VAL A 205 -22.30 15.81 -4.42
CA VAL A 205 -20.85 15.56 -4.49
C VAL A 205 -20.55 14.23 -5.20
N LEU A 206 -21.50 13.28 -5.20
CA LEU A 206 -21.44 12.07 -6.03
C LEU A 206 -21.54 12.36 -7.53
N LEU A 207 -21.88 13.59 -7.94
CA LEU A 207 -21.87 13.97 -9.37
C LEU A 207 -20.46 14.07 -9.95
N ASN A 208 -19.44 14.23 -9.11
CA ASN A 208 -18.03 14.30 -9.53
C ASN A 208 -17.28 12.98 -9.33
N SER A 209 -17.94 11.92 -8.82
CA SER A 209 -17.31 10.61 -8.72
C SER A 209 -17.26 9.92 -10.07
N ARG A 210 -16.24 9.09 -10.29
CA ARG A 210 -16.17 8.26 -11.50
C ARG A 210 -17.32 7.26 -11.47
N GLU A 211 -17.81 6.86 -12.64
CA GLU A 211 -18.88 5.85 -12.75
C GLU A 211 -18.54 4.58 -11.97
N SER A 212 -17.27 4.14 -12.03
CA SER A 212 -16.82 3.01 -11.24
C SER A 212 -17.10 3.21 -9.75
N GLU A 213 -16.81 4.39 -9.21
CA GLU A 213 -16.91 4.71 -7.78
C GLU A 213 -18.36 4.84 -7.28
N SER A 214 -19.31 4.95 -8.21
CA SER A 214 -20.74 5.07 -7.90
C SER A 214 -21.42 3.72 -7.67
N THR A 215 -20.81 2.61 -8.10
CA THR A 215 -21.36 1.26 -7.92
C THR A 215 -20.51 0.46 -6.94
N PRO A 216 -21.10 -0.13 -5.88
CA PRO A 216 -20.35 -0.99 -4.97
C PRO A 216 -19.83 -2.24 -5.70
N LEU A 217 -18.70 -2.76 -5.24
CA LEU A 217 -18.18 -4.03 -5.75
C LEU A 217 -18.89 -5.21 -5.08
N GLU A 218 -19.20 -6.22 -5.88
CA GLU A 218 -19.84 -7.45 -5.41
C GLU A 218 -18.82 -8.58 -5.23
N LEU A 219 -19.01 -9.41 -4.20
CA LEU A 219 -18.19 -10.60 -4.00
C LEU A 219 -18.40 -11.64 -5.10
N ALA A 220 -19.55 -11.61 -5.79
CA ALA A 220 -19.81 -12.45 -6.95
C ALA A 220 -18.81 -12.20 -8.09
N ASP A 221 -18.25 -10.98 -8.17
CA ASP A 221 -17.29 -10.57 -9.19
C ASP A 221 -15.84 -10.88 -8.81
N LEU A 222 -15.59 -11.51 -7.65
CA LEU A 222 -14.24 -11.69 -7.08
C LEU A 222 -13.25 -12.32 -8.06
N ALA A 223 -13.66 -13.38 -8.77
CA ALA A 223 -12.77 -14.07 -9.71
C ALA A 223 -12.40 -13.18 -10.91
N MET A 224 -13.41 -12.55 -11.53
CA MET A 224 -13.21 -11.60 -12.64
C MET A 224 -12.35 -10.41 -12.22
N LEU A 225 -12.58 -9.85 -11.03
CA LEU A 225 -11.79 -8.76 -10.48
C LEU A 225 -10.34 -9.20 -10.22
N ALA A 226 -10.14 -10.39 -9.64
CA ALA A 226 -8.81 -10.94 -9.42
C ALA A 226 -8.03 -11.05 -10.74
N ASP A 227 -8.65 -11.59 -11.79
CA ASP A 227 -8.00 -11.72 -13.11
C ASP A 227 -7.68 -10.36 -13.75
N LYS A 228 -8.64 -9.43 -13.72
CA LYS A 228 -8.40 -8.05 -14.20
C LYS A 228 -7.25 -7.39 -13.44
N PHE A 229 -7.16 -7.57 -12.13
CA PHE A 229 -6.09 -6.99 -11.33
C PHE A 229 -4.76 -7.70 -11.53
N ARG A 230 -4.73 -9.01 -11.81
CA ARG A 230 -3.51 -9.72 -12.22
C ARG A 230 -2.91 -9.13 -13.50
N GLU A 231 -3.74 -8.77 -14.47
CA GLU A 231 -3.25 -8.08 -15.68
C GLU A 231 -2.61 -6.73 -15.34
N VAL A 232 -3.22 -5.96 -14.44
CA VAL A 232 -2.65 -4.68 -13.95
C VAL A 232 -1.32 -4.91 -13.22
N VAL A 233 -1.26 -5.90 -12.32
CA VAL A 233 -0.03 -6.26 -11.59
C VAL A 233 1.05 -6.72 -12.56
N SER A 234 0.71 -7.54 -13.54
CA SER A 234 1.66 -7.97 -14.57
C SER A 234 2.17 -6.79 -15.41
N GLY A 235 1.30 -5.87 -15.82
CA GLY A 235 1.70 -4.66 -16.53
C GLY A 235 2.68 -3.81 -15.72
N ARG A 236 2.36 -3.55 -14.45
CA ARG A 236 3.18 -2.74 -13.53
C ARG A 236 4.52 -3.40 -13.19
N SER A 237 4.51 -4.66 -12.81
CA SER A 237 5.73 -5.41 -12.49
C SER A 237 6.66 -5.52 -13.70
N ARG A 238 6.13 -5.73 -14.92
CA ARG A 238 6.93 -5.69 -16.15
C ARG A 238 7.53 -4.33 -16.42
N ALA A 239 6.77 -3.25 -16.25
CA ALA A 239 7.30 -1.90 -16.41
C ALA A 239 8.44 -1.63 -15.40
N ALA A 240 8.21 -1.91 -14.12
CA ALA A 240 9.20 -1.74 -13.06
C ALA A 240 10.47 -2.56 -13.32
N VAL A 241 10.35 -3.85 -13.66
CA VAL A 241 11.52 -4.68 -13.96
C VAL A 241 12.23 -4.25 -15.24
N LYS A 242 11.50 -3.79 -16.26
CA LYS A 242 12.10 -3.28 -17.50
C LYS A 242 12.89 -2.00 -17.25
N GLU A 243 12.41 -1.11 -16.38
CA GLU A 243 13.14 0.08 -15.92
C GLU A 243 14.41 -0.29 -15.15
N LEU A 244 14.38 -1.38 -14.35
CA LEU A 244 15.58 -1.87 -13.67
C LEU A 244 16.56 -2.56 -14.61
N SER A 245 16.07 -3.37 -15.56
CA SER A 245 16.89 -4.12 -16.51
C SER A 245 16.06 -4.71 -17.64
N ALA A 246 16.33 -4.28 -18.88
CA ALA A 246 15.70 -4.84 -20.07
C ALA A 246 15.92 -6.37 -20.20
N ALA A 247 17.06 -6.89 -19.71
CA ALA A 247 17.34 -8.32 -19.73
C ALA A 247 16.45 -9.12 -18.78
N LEU A 248 16.12 -8.55 -17.61
CA LEU A 248 15.23 -9.18 -16.64
C LEU A 248 13.77 -9.10 -17.09
N GLY A 249 13.36 -7.98 -17.69
CA GLY A 249 12.02 -7.83 -18.28
C GLY A 249 11.73 -8.91 -19.33
N ARG A 250 12.73 -9.28 -20.14
CA ARG A 250 12.62 -10.39 -21.11
C ARG A 250 12.42 -11.76 -20.47
N LYS A 251 12.86 -11.98 -19.23
CA LYS A 251 12.65 -13.27 -18.54
C LYS A 251 11.21 -13.44 -18.05
N ILE A 252 10.57 -12.36 -17.61
CA ILE A 252 9.13 -12.36 -17.28
C ILE A 252 8.31 -12.63 -18.55
N GLN A 253 8.58 -11.87 -19.61
CA GLN A 253 7.87 -12.04 -20.87
C GLN A 253 8.11 -13.43 -21.46
N GLY A 254 9.35 -13.93 -21.46
CA GLY A 254 9.67 -15.27 -21.94
C GLY A 254 8.98 -16.39 -21.15
N ALA A 255 8.73 -16.20 -19.85
CA ALA A 255 7.96 -17.18 -19.08
C ALA A 255 6.48 -17.21 -19.51
N ARG A 256 5.88 -16.06 -19.82
CA ARG A 256 4.51 -15.97 -20.36
C ARG A 256 4.41 -16.56 -21.76
N ASP A 257 5.29 -16.12 -22.66
CA ASP A 257 5.32 -16.62 -24.04
C ASP A 257 5.55 -18.14 -24.07
N ALA A 258 6.34 -18.68 -23.13
CA ALA A 258 6.54 -20.11 -23.02
C ALA A 258 5.24 -20.85 -22.68
N LEU A 259 4.46 -20.36 -21.72
CA LEU A 259 3.17 -20.96 -21.35
C LEU A 259 2.15 -20.94 -22.49
N GLU A 260 2.18 -19.90 -23.34
CA GLU A 260 1.20 -19.72 -24.41
C GLU A 260 1.58 -20.41 -25.74
N HIS A 261 2.89 -20.50 -26.04
CA HIS A 261 3.35 -20.79 -27.39
C HIS A 261 4.48 -21.83 -27.49
N SER A 262 5.02 -22.31 -26.36
CA SER A 262 6.11 -23.29 -26.40
C SER A 262 5.61 -24.72 -26.55
N ALA A 263 6.44 -25.56 -27.18
CA ALA A 263 6.26 -27.00 -27.21
C ALA A 263 6.54 -27.67 -25.85
N ASP A 264 7.30 -27.01 -24.98
CA ASP A 264 7.57 -27.43 -23.60
C ASP A 264 7.32 -26.25 -22.65
N PRO A 265 6.03 -25.91 -22.42
CA PRO A 265 5.63 -24.68 -21.73
C PRO A 265 6.08 -24.67 -20.27
N VAL A 266 5.92 -25.80 -19.57
CA VAL A 266 6.18 -25.93 -18.13
C VAL A 266 7.67 -25.74 -17.83
N ALA A 267 8.56 -26.52 -18.46
CA ALA A 267 9.97 -26.49 -18.11
C ALA A 267 10.64 -25.17 -18.53
N GLN A 268 10.26 -24.61 -19.68
CA GLN A 268 10.80 -23.35 -20.16
C GLN A 268 10.35 -22.15 -19.33
N ALA A 269 9.07 -22.09 -18.96
CA ALA A 269 8.56 -21.05 -18.09
C ALA A 269 9.18 -21.15 -16.68
N ALA A 270 9.23 -22.36 -16.11
CA ALA A 270 9.85 -22.59 -14.82
C ALA A 270 11.34 -22.22 -14.81
N ASN A 271 12.09 -22.59 -15.85
CA ASN A 271 13.49 -22.19 -15.98
C ASN A 271 13.65 -20.66 -16.06
N SER A 272 12.82 -20.00 -16.86
CA SER A 272 12.87 -18.53 -17.02
C SER A 272 12.61 -17.79 -15.70
N LEU A 273 11.66 -18.28 -14.90
CA LEU A 273 11.35 -17.71 -13.58
C LEU A 273 12.46 -17.97 -12.54
N ILE A 274 13.04 -19.17 -12.51
CA ILE A 274 14.17 -19.48 -11.63
C ILE A 274 15.36 -18.58 -11.95
N GLU A 275 15.69 -18.43 -13.24
CA GLU A 275 16.76 -17.56 -13.70
C GLU A 275 16.50 -16.09 -13.37
N LEU A 276 15.26 -15.62 -13.50
CA LEU A 276 14.87 -14.27 -13.10
C LEU A 276 15.15 -14.03 -11.62
N ILE A 277 14.64 -14.90 -10.74
CA ILE A 277 14.84 -14.79 -9.28
C ILE A 277 16.33 -14.82 -8.95
N ASP A 278 17.07 -15.80 -9.46
CA ASP A 278 18.49 -15.95 -9.12
C ASP A 278 19.35 -14.80 -9.65
N ARG A 279 19.02 -14.28 -10.83
CA ARG A 279 19.76 -13.16 -11.42
C ARG A 279 19.45 -11.85 -10.72
N LEU A 280 18.18 -11.59 -10.38
CA LEU A 280 17.78 -10.42 -9.57
C LEU A 280 18.58 -10.33 -8.29
N LEU A 281 18.57 -11.41 -7.50
CA LEU A 281 19.22 -11.44 -6.19
C LEU A 281 20.74 -11.30 -6.30
N ARG A 282 21.37 -12.03 -7.24
CA ARG A 282 22.83 -12.06 -7.39
C ARG A 282 23.41 -10.79 -8.02
N ALA A 283 22.65 -10.12 -8.89
CA ALA A 283 23.09 -8.87 -9.50
C ALA A 283 22.91 -7.70 -8.54
N ALA A 284 21.82 -7.68 -7.78
CA ALA A 284 21.58 -6.63 -6.79
C ALA A 284 22.60 -6.65 -5.64
N PHE A 285 22.98 -7.83 -5.15
CA PHE A 285 23.87 -8.00 -4.01
C PHE A 285 24.80 -9.20 -4.14
N THR A 286 26.05 -9.03 -3.72
CA THR A 286 27.01 -10.12 -3.52
C THR A 286 26.72 -10.86 -2.22
N ASP A 287 27.21 -12.10 -2.11
CA ASP A 287 27.05 -12.88 -0.87
C ASP A 287 27.66 -12.17 0.35
N ASP A 288 28.80 -11.48 0.17
CA ASP A 288 29.49 -10.77 1.25
C ASP A 288 28.67 -9.56 1.74
N GLU A 289 28.11 -8.76 0.82
CA GLU A 289 27.22 -7.65 1.18
C GLU A 289 25.96 -8.12 1.91
N VAL A 290 25.37 -9.24 1.48
CA VAL A 290 24.23 -9.83 2.19
C VAL A 290 24.64 -10.27 3.60
N MET A 291 25.83 -10.86 3.76
CA MET A 291 26.32 -11.28 5.08
C MET A 291 26.58 -10.09 6.01
N GLU A 292 27.19 -9.02 5.51
CA GLU A 292 27.39 -7.77 6.26
C GLU A 292 26.04 -7.17 6.68
N TRP A 293 25.10 -7.08 5.75
CA TRP A 293 23.75 -6.59 6.02
C TRP A 293 23.02 -7.47 7.05
N LEU A 294 23.13 -8.79 6.97
CA LEU A 294 22.56 -9.72 7.95
C LEU A 294 23.14 -9.51 9.35
N GLN A 295 24.45 -9.33 9.47
CA GLN A 295 25.10 -9.12 10.76
C GLN A 295 24.62 -7.83 11.43
N ALA A 296 24.40 -6.77 10.64
CA ALA A 296 23.89 -5.51 11.15
C ALA A 296 22.41 -5.56 11.56
N ASN A 297 21.57 -6.26 10.80
CA ASN A 297 20.10 -6.17 10.93
C ASN A 297 19.44 -7.39 11.57
N TYR A 298 20.08 -8.56 11.49
CA TYR A 298 19.56 -9.86 11.95
C TYR A 298 20.63 -10.70 12.68
N PRO A 299 21.38 -10.14 13.67
CA PRO A 299 22.54 -10.82 14.28
C PRO A 299 22.20 -12.15 14.97
N SER A 300 20.96 -12.30 15.44
CA SER A 300 20.49 -13.47 16.19
C SER A 300 19.58 -14.40 15.38
N ALA A 301 19.33 -14.11 14.09
CA ALA A 301 18.37 -14.85 13.29
C ALA A 301 18.91 -16.21 12.85
N LYS A 302 18.21 -17.29 13.24
CA LYS A 302 18.56 -18.66 12.84
C LYS A 302 18.04 -18.98 11.43
N GLY A 303 18.80 -19.77 10.67
CA GLY A 303 18.39 -20.26 9.35
C GLY A 303 18.57 -19.28 8.19
N LEU A 304 19.25 -18.15 8.41
CA LEU A 304 19.61 -17.18 7.37
C LEU A 304 21.02 -17.42 6.78
N THR A 305 21.79 -18.31 7.38
CA THR A 305 23.12 -18.70 6.92
C THR A 305 23.26 -20.21 6.89
N TYR A 306 24.16 -20.72 6.04
CA TYR A 306 24.55 -22.13 6.02
C TYR A 306 26.06 -22.26 5.83
N ILE A 307 26.61 -23.41 6.20
CA ILE A 307 28.03 -23.72 5.98
C ILE A 307 28.15 -24.41 4.62
N ASP A 308 28.82 -23.74 3.69
CA ASP A 308 29.18 -24.32 2.41
C ASP A 308 30.45 -25.17 2.56
N GLN A 309 30.27 -26.49 2.40
CA GLN A 309 31.35 -27.46 2.45
C GLN A 309 31.98 -27.72 1.06
N LYS A 310 31.48 -27.07 -0.01
CA LYS A 310 32.02 -27.22 -1.37
C LYS A 310 33.25 -26.33 -1.56
N GLY A 311 34.36 -26.68 -0.90
CA GLY A 311 35.63 -25.99 -1.02
C GLY A 311 36.71 -26.57 -0.10
N HIS A 312 37.96 -26.15 -0.28
CA HIS A 312 39.08 -26.56 0.58
C HIS A 312 38.95 -26.04 2.03
N SER A 313 38.04 -25.11 2.29
CA SER A 313 37.73 -24.62 3.63
C SER A 313 36.24 -24.29 3.74
N PRO A 314 35.56 -24.70 4.83
CA PRO A 314 34.15 -24.39 5.03
C PRO A 314 33.96 -22.87 5.13
N LYS A 315 33.05 -22.33 4.31
CA LYS A 315 32.69 -20.91 4.33
C LYS A 315 31.23 -20.73 4.74
N ILE A 316 30.96 -19.77 5.61
CA ILE A 316 29.58 -19.40 5.94
C ILE A 316 29.04 -18.54 4.79
N ARG A 317 27.86 -18.90 4.27
CA ARG A 317 27.19 -18.19 3.18
C ARG A 317 25.75 -17.85 3.54
N PRO A 318 25.16 -16.79 2.94
CA PRO A 318 23.76 -16.46 3.16
C PRO A 318 22.86 -17.49 2.48
N THR A 319 21.74 -17.83 3.11
CA THR A 319 20.70 -18.64 2.46
C THR A 319 19.98 -17.84 1.40
N LYS A 320 19.24 -18.52 0.51
CA LYS A 320 18.38 -17.84 -0.46
C LYS A 320 17.36 -16.91 0.22
N LYS A 321 16.82 -17.31 1.37
CA LYS A 321 15.90 -16.47 2.17
C LYS A 321 16.56 -15.17 2.59
N ALA A 322 17.82 -15.23 3.03
CA ALA A 322 18.56 -14.04 3.40
C ALA A 322 18.84 -13.10 2.22
N GLN A 323 19.21 -13.65 1.06
CA GLN A 323 19.36 -12.87 -0.17
C GLN A 323 18.05 -12.15 -0.52
N VAL A 324 16.91 -12.84 -0.43
CA VAL A 324 15.60 -12.24 -0.70
C VAL A 324 15.24 -11.16 0.33
N LEU A 325 15.49 -11.37 1.62
CA LEU A 325 15.25 -10.36 2.65
C LEU A 325 16.06 -9.09 2.40
N CYS A 326 17.36 -9.23 2.14
CA CYS A 326 18.24 -8.09 1.82
C CYS A 326 17.72 -7.35 0.57
N PHE A 327 17.32 -8.09 -0.46
CA PHE A 327 16.76 -7.51 -1.68
C PHE A 327 15.46 -6.73 -1.43
N VAL A 328 14.50 -7.29 -0.69
CA VAL A 328 13.24 -6.63 -0.36
C VAL A 328 13.49 -5.29 0.32
N HIS A 329 14.45 -5.25 1.24
CA HIS A 329 14.85 -4.03 1.96
C HIS A 329 15.79 -3.11 1.17
N ALA A 330 16.10 -3.38 -0.10
CA ALA A 330 17.10 -2.65 -0.89
C ALA A 330 18.49 -2.56 -0.20
N GLY A 331 18.80 -3.50 0.71
CA GLY A 331 19.99 -3.47 1.55
C GLY A 331 20.04 -2.31 2.57
N LEU A 332 18.91 -1.65 2.84
CA LEU A 332 18.81 -0.58 3.83
C LEU A 332 18.74 -1.14 5.25
N PRO A 333 19.13 -0.35 6.26
CA PRO A 333 18.95 -0.71 7.67
C PRO A 333 17.48 -1.01 8.00
N VAL A 334 17.27 -1.99 8.88
CA VAL A 334 15.94 -2.43 9.32
C VAL A 334 15.80 -2.05 10.79
N ALA A 335 15.00 -1.01 11.06
CA ALA A 335 14.69 -0.61 12.44
C ALA A 335 13.85 -1.68 13.15
N GLU A 336 12.83 -2.20 12.48
CA GLU A 336 11.96 -3.26 12.99
C GLU A 336 11.67 -4.31 11.89
N PRO A 337 12.03 -5.58 12.12
CA PRO A 337 11.66 -6.66 11.21
C PRO A 337 10.15 -6.77 11.04
N SER A 338 9.67 -6.62 9.80
CA SER A 338 8.25 -6.76 9.50
C SER A 338 7.93 -8.21 9.09
N PRO A 339 6.91 -8.84 9.71
CA PRO A 339 6.43 -10.17 9.31
C PRO A 339 6.07 -10.26 7.82
N LEU A 340 5.63 -9.16 7.21
CA LEU A 340 5.28 -9.11 5.79
C LEU A 340 6.49 -9.38 4.89
N HIS A 341 7.65 -8.77 5.19
CA HIS A 341 8.87 -8.98 4.42
C HIS A 341 9.41 -10.40 4.61
N GLU A 342 9.31 -10.96 5.82
CA GLU A 342 9.69 -12.35 6.07
C GLU A 342 8.81 -13.36 5.33
N MET A 343 7.50 -13.10 5.27
CA MET A 343 6.56 -13.90 4.48
C MET A 343 6.89 -13.81 3.00
N ALA A 344 7.11 -12.61 2.46
CA ALA A 344 7.48 -12.42 1.06
C ALA A 344 8.76 -13.17 0.71
N ALA A 345 9.78 -13.08 1.56
CA ALA A 345 11.03 -13.80 1.37
C ALA A 345 10.85 -15.31 1.40
N THR A 346 10.01 -15.80 2.32
CA THR A 346 9.76 -17.25 2.44
C THR A 346 8.90 -17.77 1.29
N ALA A 347 7.90 -17.01 0.84
CA ALA A 347 7.08 -17.32 -0.31
C ALA A 347 7.94 -17.47 -1.57
N ILE A 348 8.82 -16.50 -1.86
CA ILE A 348 9.69 -16.58 -3.05
C ILE A 348 10.68 -17.74 -3.01
N VAL A 349 11.25 -18.05 -1.84
CA VAL A 349 12.10 -19.24 -1.70
C VAL A 349 11.30 -20.52 -1.98
N THR A 350 10.05 -20.57 -1.53
CA THR A 350 9.15 -21.71 -1.76
C THR A 350 8.77 -21.83 -3.23
N VAL A 351 8.36 -20.73 -3.87
CA VAL A 351 8.10 -20.65 -5.31
C VAL A 351 9.30 -21.12 -6.11
N ARG A 352 10.51 -20.61 -5.82
CA ARG A 352 11.74 -21.04 -6.50
C ARG A 352 11.97 -22.55 -6.36
N ALA A 353 11.73 -23.11 -5.18
CA ALA A 353 11.90 -24.55 -4.94
C ALA A 353 10.83 -25.40 -5.67
N GLN A 354 9.59 -24.92 -5.76
CA GLN A 354 8.51 -25.57 -6.50
C GLN A 354 8.76 -25.52 -8.02
N LEU A 355 9.13 -24.36 -8.55
CA LEU A 355 9.55 -24.21 -9.94
C LEU A 355 10.72 -25.14 -10.29
N GLN A 356 11.67 -25.34 -9.37
CA GLN A 356 12.78 -26.26 -9.59
C GLN A 356 12.33 -27.71 -9.74
N LYS A 357 11.23 -28.11 -9.06
CA LYS A 357 10.62 -29.44 -9.22
C LYS A 357 9.87 -29.54 -10.54
N LEU A 358 9.04 -28.55 -10.87
CA LEU A 358 8.27 -28.49 -12.11
C LEU A 358 9.16 -28.47 -13.35
N LYS A 359 10.30 -27.75 -13.30
CA LYS A 359 11.30 -27.73 -14.37
C LYS A 359 11.82 -29.14 -14.73
N HIS A 360 11.86 -30.05 -13.76
CA HIS A 360 12.37 -31.42 -13.92
C HIS A 360 11.24 -32.45 -13.92
N ALA A 361 9.99 -32.01 -13.97
CA ALA A 361 8.85 -32.90 -14.13
C ALA A 361 8.69 -33.19 -15.62
N ASP A 362 8.76 -34.45 -16.01
CA ASP A 362 8.75 -34.87 -17.43
C ASP A 362 7.31 -34.96 -18.03
N LEU A 363 6.29 -34.52 -17.29
CA LEU A 363 4.88 -34.77 -17.64
C LEU A 363 4.27 -33.64 -18.48
N GLY A 364 4.59 -32.38 -18.19
CA GLY A 364 4.12 -31.21 -18.95
C GLY A 364 2.59 -31.07 -18.97
N THR A 365 1.91 -31.45 -17.88
CA THR A 365 0.43 -31.50 -17.87
C THR A 365 -0.21 -30.11 -17.78
N GLU A 366 -1.51 -30.02 -18.08
CA GLU A 366 -2.29 -28.78 -17.94
C GLU A 366 -2.29 -28.29 -16.48
N GLU A 367 -2.34 -29.20 -15.51
CA GLU A 367 -2.26 -28.85 -14.09
C GLU A 367 -0.90 -28.24 -13.72
N GLU A 368 0.20 -28.79 -14.26
CA GLU A 368 1.54 -28.24 -14.06
C GLU A 368 1.67 -26.85 -14.72
N ALA A 369 1.06 -26.64 -15.89
CA ALA A 369 1.01 -25.33 -16.55
C ALA A 369 0.24 -24.30 -15.71
N VAL A 370 -0.91 -24.67 -15.12
CA VAL A 370 -1.67 -23.83 -14.19
C VAL A 370 -0.84 -23.53 -12.94
N GLU A 371 -0.09 -24.50 -12.41
CA GLU A 371 0.78 -24.29 -11.25
C GLU A 371 1.93 -23.32 -11.57
N VAL A 372 2.57 -23.45 -12.74
CA VAL A 372 3.61 -22.50 -13.18
C VAL A 372 3.03 -21.10 -13.40
N ALA A 373 1.83 -20.97 -13.97
CA ALA A 373 1.14 -19.68 -14.12
C ALA A 373 0.86 -19.02 -12.75
N ARG A 374 0.44 -19.80 -11.75
CA ARG A 374 0.29 -19.33 -10.38
C ARG A 374 1.63 -18.85 -9.78
N HIS A 375 2.71 -19.57 -10.03
CA HIS A 375 4.04 -19.16 -9.59
C HIS A 375 4.55 -17.90 -10.29
N LEU A 376 4.24 -17.71 -11.58
CA LEU A 376 4.49 -16.46 -12.28
C LEU A 376 3.78 -15.28 -11.59
N ASN A 377 2.48 -15.41 -11.28
CA ASN A 377 1.74 -14.36 -10.58
C ASN A 377 2.34 -14.06 -9.20
N ALA A 378 2.79 -15.10 -8.46
CA ALA A 378 3.49 -14.91 -7.18
C ALA A 378 4.81 -14.15 -7.34
N VAL A 379 5.58 -14.41 -8.41
CA VAL A 379 6.81 -13.66 -8.71
C VAL A 379 6.51 -12.21 -9.10
N GLU A 380 5.50 -11.97 -9.93
CA GLU A 380 5.05 -10.60 -10.28
C GLU A 380 4.56 -9.85 -9.03
N GLY A 381 3.84 -10.52 -8.13
CA GLY A 381 3.39 -9.97 -6.86
C GLY A 381 4.54 -9.62 -5.91
N PHE A 382 5.56 -10.47 -5.82
CA PHE A 382 6.79 -10.16 -5.11
C PHE A 382 7.51 -8.92 -5.67
N LEU A 383 7.62 -8.81 -6.99
CA LEU A 383 8.26 -7.66 -7.62
C LEU A 383 7.48 -6.37 -7.35
N GLN A 384 6.15 -6.43 -7.38
CA GLN A 384 5.31 -5.30 -7.02
C GLN A 384 5.52 -4.86 -5.56
N LEU A 385 5.67 -5.81 -4.63
CA LEU A 385 5.95 -5.50 -3.23
C LEU A 385 7.37 -4.94 -3.05
N ALA A 386 8.39 -5.68 -3.49
CA ALA A 386 9.78 -5.31 -3.26
C ALA A 386 10.16 -4.02 -3.99
N VAL A 387 9.94 -3.97 -5.30
CA VAL A 387 10.34 -2.82 -6.14
C VAL A 387 9.29 -1.72 -6.11
N GLY A 388 8.01 -2.09 -6.26
CA GLY A 388 6.92 -1.11 -6.39
C GLY A 388 6.51 -0.43 -5.08
N VAL A 389 6.79 -1.04 -3.92
CA VAL A 389 6.43 -0.48 -2.60
C VAL A 389 7.67 -0.23 -1.76
N THR A 390 8.46 -1.27 -1.45
CA THR A 390 9.56 -1.12 -0.49
C THR A 390 10.67 -0.22 -1.02
N TRP A 391 11.07 -0.39 -2.29
CA TRP A 391 12.11 0.45 -2.89
C TRP A 391 11.65 1.87 -3.19
N ALA A 392 10.34 2.12 -3.31
CA ALA A 392 9.81 3.47 -3.47
C ALA A 392 10.05 4.34 -2.22
N LEU A 393 10.33 3.71 -1.07
CA LEU A 393 10.71 4.38 0.18
C LEU A 393 12.23 4.51 0.35
N ALA A 394 13.02 3.93 -0.55
CA ALA A 394 14.47 4.01 -0.49
C ALA A 394 14.98 5.35 -1.08
N PRO A 395 16.12 5.87 -0.63
CA PRO A 395 16.73 7.05 -1.23
C PRO A 395 17.02 6.83 -2.73
N ASP A 396 16.77 7.86 -3.56
CA ASP A 396 16.93 7.77 -5.02
C ASP A 396 18.33 7.29 -5.44
N GLU A 397 19.38 7.77 -4.75
CA GLU A 397 20.76 7.34 -4.98
C GLU A 397 20.91 5.81 -4.87
N ARG A 398 20.29 5.23 -3.83
CA ARG A 398 20.34 3.79 -3.59
C ARG A 398 19.61 3.01 -4.68
N VAL A 399 18.44 3.49 -5.08
CA VAL A 399 17.67 2.86 -6.17
C VAL A 399 18.45 2.95 -7.49
N ASN A 400 19.12 4.07 -7.75
CA ASN A 400 19.95 4.27 -8.95
C ASN A 400 21.20 3.37 -8.98
N GLU A 401 21.84 3.16 -7.83
CA GLU A 401 22.94 2.19 -7.69
C GLU A 401 22.44 0.78 -8.04
N LEU A 402 21.31 0.35 -7.46
CA LEU A 402 20.72 -0.96 -7.73
C LEU A 402 20.30 -1.11 -9.20
N ARG A 403 19.74 -0.07 -9.83
CA ARG A 403 19.46 -0.03 -11.27
C ARG A 403 20.72 -0.30 -12.09
N THR A 404 21.80 0.41 -11.78
CA THR A 404 23.09 0.26 -12.48
C THR A 404 23.65 -1.16 -12.36
N ARG A 405 23.50 -1.80 -11.20
CA ARG A 405 23.95 -3.18 -10.96
C ARG A 405 23.10 -4.23 -11.68
N LEU A 406 21.80 -3.97 -11.83
CA LEU A 406 20.85 -4.87 -12.48
C LEU A 406 20.90 -4.78 -14.01
N GLU A 407 21.37 -3.67 -14.55
CA GLU A 407 21.61 -3.52 -15.98
C GLU A 407 22.90 -4.27 -16.37
N PRO A 408 22.84 -5.25 -17.29
CA PRO A 408 24.06 -5.89 -17.75
C PRO A 408 24.87 -4.88 -18.55
N THR A 409 25.98 -4.42 -17.98
CA THR A 409 27.02 -3.73 -18.75
C THR A 409 27.42 -4.64 -19.90
N ARG A 410 27.10 -4.22 -21.14
CA ARG A 410 27.78 -4.79 -22.31
C ARG A 410 29.24 -4.42 -22.15
N VAL A 411 30.06 -5.35 -21.67
CA VAL A 411 31.50 -5.28 -21.88
C VAL A 411 31.66 -5.20 -23.40
N PRO A 412 32.27 -4.14 -23.97
CA PRO A 412 32.61 -4.13 -25.37
C PRO A 412 33.49 -5.36 -25.58
N SER A 413 33.09 -6.26 -26.47
CA SER A 413 33.98 -7.33 -26.88
C SER A 413 35.14 -6.67 -27.60
N ASP A 414 36.25 -6.44 -26.91
CA ASP A 414 37.54 -6.25 -27.56
C ASP A 414 37.87 -7.55 -28.28
N ARG A 415 37.33 -7.67 -29.50
CA ARG A 415 37.87 -8.50 -30.56
C ARG A 415 38.78 -7.59 -31.37
N SER A 416 40.01 -7.45 -30.88
CA SER A 416 41.17 -7.18 -31.71
C SER A 416 41.55 -8.44 -32.49
#